data_AF-A0A7Y3XIE0-F1
#
_entry.id   AF-A0A7Y3XIE0-F1
#
_cell.length_a   1.000
_cell.length_b   1.000
_cell.length_c   1.000
_cell.angle_alpha   90.00
_cell.angle_beta   90.00
_cell.angle_gamma   90.00
#
_symmetry.space_group_name_H-M   'P 1'
#
loop_
_entity.id
_entity.type
_entity.pdbx_description
1 polymer ?
#
loop_
_entity_poly.entity_id
_entity_poly.type
_entity_poly.pdbx_seq_one_letter_code
_entity_poly.pdbx_strand_id
1 'polypeptide(L)'
;MMIKSNPRFHRHRHLLFVIASAVMLCQWAVPAQAQPYGGRVRYRPTVTLEDLESMHALFDTDESQDMLIRSLYDGFQLAFNDGASRTKKDIAELLQQAREDPNRAEAYRRLGPLRADIEEQWASEAAELEESFFSDVKALLSEEQAESWPKYERDRRRRTLLHRSPGRYSGETVDLIRILTSLELEDEALEPVNGLVDQYAEELDRKLQEREDLAAKLRGSTATVGAAPGPGGGDNPLRTAPAAG
;
A
#
# COMPACT_ATOMS: atom_id res chain seq x y z
N MET A 1 -72.67 36.31 -25.64
CA MET A 1 -72.79 35.00 -26.32
C MET A 1 -71.89 34.03 -25.58
N MET A 2 -72.48 33.28 -24.63
CA MET A 2 -71.78 32.41 -23.67
C MET A 2 -71.60 31.02 -24.27
N ILE A 3 -70.37 30.52 -24.36
CA ILE A 3 -70.07 29.14 -24.76
C ILE A 3 -69.79 28.33 -23.49
N LYS A 4 -70.67 27.36 -23.26
CA LYS A 4 -70.69 26.42 -22.14
C LYS A 4 -69.51 25.45 -22.21
N SER A 5 -68.78 25.33 -21.11
CA SER A 5 -67.78 24.27 -20.87
C SER A 5 -68.47 22.93 -20.58
N ASN A 6 -68.08 21.87 -21.28
CA ASN A 6 -68.52 20.50 -21.01
C ASN A 6 -67.37 19.70 -20.38
N PRO A 7 -67.51 19.14 -19.16
CA PRO A 7 -66.45 18.40 -18.48
C PRO A 7 -66.72 16.90 -18.54
N ARG A 8 -66.18 16.19 -19.52
CA ARG A 8 -66.10 14.73 -19.50
C ARG A 8 -64.81 14.28 -20.19
N PHE A 9 -64.22 13.21 -19.64
CA PHE A 9 -63.05 12.47 -20.11
C PHE A 9 -61.68 13.01 -19.67
N HIS A 10 -61.22 12.53 -18.51
CA HIS A 10 -60.01 11.68 -18.38
C HIS A 10 -59.58 11.59 -16.91
N ARG A 11 -60.36 10.86 -16.11
CA ARG A 11 -59.78 10.11 -14.99
C ARG A 11 -59.04 8.91 -15.60
N HIS A 12 -57.86 8.58 -15.06
CA HIS A 12 -56.89 7.55 -15.49
C HIS A 12 -55.69 8.01 -16.36
N ARG A 13 -54.84 8.92 -15.86
CA ARG A 13 -53.47 9.14 -16.40
C ARG A 13 -52.36 9.22 -15.33
N HIS A 14 -52.50 8.56 -14.18
CA HIS A 14 -51.47 8.57 -13.13
C HIS A 14 -51.10 7.19 -12.54
N LEU A 15 -51.33 6.09 -13.25
CA LEU A 15 -50.98 4.75 -12.72
C LEU A 15 -50.06 3.91 -13.63
N LEU A 16 -49.32 4.52 -14.55
CA LEU A 16 -48.31 3.85 -15.38
C LEU A 16 -47.13 4.80 -15.68
N PHE A 17 -46.44 5.26 -14.63
CA PHE A 17 -45.17 6.02 -14.78
C PHE A 17 -44.23 5.79 -13.58
N VAL A 18 -44.12 4.55 -13.09
CA VAL A 18 -43.17 4.17 -12.02
C VAL A 18 -42.29 2.96 -12.41
N ILE A 19 -42.36 2.46 -13.65
CA ILE A 19 -41.49 1.36 -14.11
C ILE A 19 -40.87 1.73 -15.46
N ALA A 20 -40.08 2.81 -15.51
CA ALA A 20 -39.24 3.15 -16.66
C ALA A 20 -38.14 4.17 -16.30
N SER A 21 -37.54 4.06 -15.10
CA SER A 21 -36.50 5.01 -14.64
C SER A 21 -35.47 4.37 -13.71
N ALA A 22 -35.17 3.08 -13.90
CA ALA A 22 -34.19 2.34 -13.08
C ALA A 22 -33.18 1.53 -13.90
N VAL A 23 -33.05 1.78 -15.21
CA VAL A 23 -32.13 1.04 -16.10
C VAL A 23 -31.08 1.94 -16.78
N MET A 24 -31.04 3.25 -16.47
CA MET A 24 -30.15 4.19 -17.15
C MET A 24 -29.27 5.01 -16.20
N LEU A 25 -28.61 4.34 -15.24
CA LEU A 25 -27.60 4.96 -14.37
C LEU A 25 -26.33 4.10 -14.12
N CYS A 26 -26.12 3.01 -14.87
CA CYS A 26 -24.94 2.13 -14.69
C CYS A 26 -24.02 2.02 -15.91
N GLN A 27 -23.94 3.04 -16.79
CA GLN A 27 -23.09 2.95 -17.99
C GLN A 27 -21.86 3.85 -18.03
N TRP A 28 -21.53 4.55 -16.95
CA TRP A 28 -20.20 5.15 -16.80
C TRP A 28 -19.64 4.77 -15.44
N ALA A 29 -19.59 3.46 -15.17
CA ALA A 29 -18.55 2.95 -14.29
C ALA A 29 -17.23 3.18 -15.03
N VAL A 30 -16.67 4.38 -14.87
CA VAL A 30 -15.23 4.58 -15.05
C VAL A 30 -14.62 3.46 -14.22
N PRO A 31 -13.84 2.52 -14.79
CA PRO A 31 -13.13 1.55 -13.96
C PRO A 31 -12.41 2.40 -12.93
N ALA A 32 -12.74 2.20 -11.66
CA ALA A 32 -12.02 2.82 -10.57
C ALA A 32 -10.57 2.40 -10.81
N GLN A 33 -9.79 3.29 -11.41
CA GLN A 33 -8.36 3.13 -11.47
C GLN A 33 -8.00 3.01 -10.00
N ALA A 34 -7.63 1.80 -9.59
CA ALA A 34 -7.07 1.56 -8.29
C ALA A 34 -5.90 2.54 -8.20
N GLN A 35 -6.13 3.69 -7.57
CA GLN A 35 -5.04 4.60 -7.26
C GLN A 35 -4.10 3.74 -6.43
N PRO A 36 -2.87 3.49 -6.91
CA PRO A 36 -1.97 2.62 -6.19
C PRO A 36 -1.65 3.36 -4.89
N TYR A 37 -2.36 2.95 -3.83
CA TYR A 37 -2.21 3.46 -2.47
C TYR A 37 -0.76 3.24 -1.96
N GLY A 38 0.07 2.53 -2.72
CA GLY A 38 1.52 2.39 -2.52
C GLY A 38 2.38 3.62 -2.84
N GLY A 39 1.85 4.66 -3.50
CA GLY A 39 2.64 5.86 -3.81
C GLY A 39 3.09 6.67 -2.58
N ARG A 40 2.34 6.60 -1.47
CA ARG A 40 2.66 7.33 -0.23
C ARG A 40 3.64 6.59 0.68
N VAL A 41 3.73 5.27 0.56
CA VAL A 41 4.63 4.44 1.38
C VAL A 41 6.04 4.37 0.76
N ARG A 42 6.15 4.48 -0.56
CA ARG A 42 7.43 4.29 -1.28
C ARG A 42 8.48 5.39 -1.06
N TYR A 43 8.06 6.59 -0.66
CA TYR A 43 8.96 7.75 -0.48
C TYR A 43 9.01 8.27 0.95
N ARG A 44 8.63 7.42 1.91
CA ARG A 44 8.75 7.70 3.33
C ARG A 44 9.68 6.69 3.96
N PRO A 45 10.62 7.13 4.81
CA PRO A 45 11.47 6.21 5.55
C PRO A 45 10.62 5.24 6.37
N THR A 46 11.02 3.97 6.36
CA THR A 46 10.41 2.87 7.14
C THR A 46 10.99 2.77 8.54
N VAL A 47 12.16 3.35 8.78
CA VAL A 47 12.76 3.54 10.10
C VAL A 47 12.36 4.91 10.64
N THR A 48 11.89 4.94 11.88
CA THR A 48 11.28 6.09 12.54
C THR A 48 11.93 6.36 13.91
N LEU A 49 11.62 7.49 14.54
CA LEU A 49 12.09 7.77 15.90
C LEU A 49 11.49 6.78 16.92
N GLU A 50 10.27 6.28 16.68
CA GLU A 50 9.66 5.23 17.49
C GLU A 50 10.49 3.92 17.45
N ASP A 51 11.20 3.66 16.35
CA ASP A 51 12.13 2.53 16.28
C ASP A 51 13.32 2.71 17.23
N LEU A 52 13.85 3.92 17.37
CA LEU A 52 14.95 4.23 18.29
C LEU A 52 14.52 4.11 19.74
N GLU A 53 13.34 4.64 20.07
CA GLU A 53 12.75 4.51 21.42
C GLU A 53 12.53 3.04 21.77
N SER A 54 12.02 2.25 20.83
CA SER A 54 11.83 0.80 21.01
C SER A 54 13.14 0.05 21.13
N MET A 55 14.20 0.43 20.41
CA MET A 55 15.52 -0.17 20.55
C MET A 55 16.10 0.10 21.93
N HIS A 56 16.04 1.37 22.38
CA HIS A 56 16.54 1.76 23.70
C HIS A 56 15.83 0.99 24.82
N ALA A 57 14.49 0.98 24.80
CA ALA A 57 13.71 0.31 25.84
C ALA A 57 13.91 -1.21 25.86
N LEU A 58 14.14 -1.85 24.70
CA LEU A 58 14.23 -3.30 24.62
C LEU A 58 15.66 -3.83 24.83
N PHE A 59 16.67 -3.11 24.33
CA PHE A 59 18.06 -3.51 24.43
C PHE A 59 18.76 -2.92 25.65
N ASP A 60 18.10 -2.02 26.39
CA ASP A 60 18.68 -1.29 27.53
C ASP A 60 20.03 -0.67 27.15
N THR A 61 20.04 0.09 26.05
CA THR A 61 21.26 0.69 25.51
C THR A 61 21.80 1.79 26.41
N ASP A 62 23.11 1.85 26.53
CA ASP A 62 23.77 2.95 27.25
C ASP A 62 23.79 4.26 26.44
N GLU A 63 24.18 5.36 27.09
CA GLU A 63 24.24 6.69 26.45
C GLU A 63 25.15 6.70 25.20
N SER A 64 26.23 5.92 25.20
CA SER A 64 27.14 5.85 24.06
C SER A 64 26.53 5.09 22.89
N GLN A 65 25.86 3.97 23.15
CA GLN A 65 25.12 3.20 22.16
C GLN A 65 23.97 4.04 21.58
N ASP A 66 23.20 4.74 22.43
CA ASP A 66 22.12 5.64 22.00
C ASP A 66 22.61 6.75 21.06
N MET A 67 23.74 7.39 21.40
CA MET A 67 24.34 8.41 20.54
C MET A 67 24.75 7.83 19.17
N LEU A 68 25.35 6.64 19.15
CA LEU A 68 25.76 5.98 17.91
C LEU A 68 24.56 5.57 17.06
N ILE A 69 23.52 4.98 17.67
CA ILE A 69 22.28 4.60 16.98
C ILE A 69 21.60 5.84 16.38
N ARG A 70 21.54 6.97 17.11
CA ARG A 70 21.02 8.24 16.59
C ARG A 70 21.84 8.76 15.41
N SER A 71 23.17 8.67 15.49
CA SER A 71 24.03 9.06 14.36
C SER A 71 23.81 8.18 13.13
N LEU A 72 23.63 6.86 13.31
CA LEU A 72 23.28 5.94 12.22
C LEU A 72 21.91 6.30 11.62
N TYR A 73 20.94 6.62 12.48
CA TYR A 73 19.60 7.04 12.06
C TYR A 73 19.64 8.32 11.23
N ASP A 74 20.36 9.35 11.68
CA ASP A 74 20.51 10.60 10.94
C ASP A 74 21.16 10.38 9.56
N GLY A 75 22.18 9.51 9.50
CA GLY A 75 22.80 9.10 8.25
C GLY A 75 21.83 8.38 7.31
N PHE A 76 21.05 7.42 7.83
CA PHE A 76 19.99 6.74 7.09
C PHE A 76 18.94 7.72 6.56
N GLN A 77 18.46 8.65 7.40
CA GLN A 77 17.46 9.64 7.00
C GLN A 77 17.96 10.53 5.87
N LEU A 78 19.22 10.99 5.95
CA LEU A 78 19.83 11.79 4.88
C LEU A 78 19.90 10.99 3.58
N ALA A 79 20.49 9.80 3.61
CA ALA A 79 20.65 8.95 2.43
C ALA A 79 19.30 8.59 1.79
N PHE A 80 18.31 8.24 2.61
CA PHE A 80 16.97 7.90 2.15
C PHE A 80 16.28 9.10 1.50
N ASN A 81 16.34 10.27 2.13
CA ASN A 81 15.70 11.47 1.60
C ASN A 81 16.36 11.96 0.31
N ASP A 82 17.68 11.84 0.20
CA ASP A 82 18.42 12.15 -1.02
C ASP A 82 18.02 11.21 -2.16
N GLY A 83 18.00 9.89 -1.91
CA GLY A 83 17.56 8.90 -2.89
C GLY A 83 16.12 9.13 -3.34
N ALA A 84 15.18 9.26 -2.40
CA ALA A 84 13.77 9.55 -2.70
C ALA A 84 13.60 10.85 -3.51
N SER A 85 14.45 11.86 -3.27
CA SER A 85 14.42 13.12 -3.99
C SER A 85 14.97 13.00 -5.41
N ARG A 86 16.02 12.19 -5.62
CA ARG A 86 16.52 11.86 -6.97
C ARG A 86 15.46 11.13 -7.78
N THR A 87 14.87 10.05 -7.23
CA THR A 87 13.82 9.28 -7.90
C THR A 87 12.62 10.16 -8.31
N LYS A 88 12.20 11.09 -7.45
CA LYS A 88 11.11 12.02 -7.78
C LYS A 88 11.48 12.95 -8.95
N LYS A 89 12.73 13.40 -9.04
CA LYS A 89 13.23 14.21 -10.16
C LYS A 89 13.25 13.38 -11.44
N ASP A 90 13.77 12.16 -11.40
CA ASP A 90 13.84 11.28 -12.58
C ASP A 90 12.45 10.99 -13.14
N ILE A 91 11.47 10.73 -12.28
CA ILE A 91 10.07 10.55 -12.69
C ILE A 91 9.49 11.84 -13.28
N ALA A 92 9.82 13.01 -12.70
CA ALA A 92 9.34 14.30 -13.21
C ALA A 92 9.93 14.61 -14.60
N GLU A 93 11.22 14.36 -14.80
CA GLU A 93 11.92 14.50 -16.09
C GLU A 93 11.34 13.54 -17.13
N LEU A 94 11.11 12.27 -16.76
CA LEU A 94 10.46 11.28 -17.61
C LEU A 94 9.04 11.74 -18.05
N LEU A 95 8.26 12.29 -17.12
CA LEU A 95 6.94 12.86 -17.42
C LEU A 95 7.02 14.08 -18.34
N GLN A 96 8.06 14.91 -18.18
CA GLN A 96 8.29 16.08 -19.04
C GLN A 96 8.64 15.65 -20.46
N GLN A 97 9.57 14.70 -20.62
CA GLN A 97 9.96 14.15 -21.92
C GLN A 97 8.74 13.60 -22.67
N ALA A 98 7.86 12.86 -21.98
CA ALA A 98 6.64 12.33 -22.60
C ALA A 98 5.63 13.42 -23.05
N ARG A 99 5.63 14.59 -22.40
CA ARG A 99 4.79 15.74 -22.80
C ARG A 99 5.33 16.45 -24.04
N GLU A 100 6.65 16.51 -24.16
CA GLU A 100 7.37 17.21 -25.23
C GLU A 100 7.55 16.34 -26.48
N ASP A 101 7.39 15.02 -26.37
CA ASP A 101 7.49 14.08 -27.49
C ASP A 101 6.44 14.38 -28.61
N PRO A 102 6.86 14.55 -29.88
CA PRO A 102 5.95 14.74 -31.01
C PRO A 102 4.92 13.61 -31.18
N ASN A 103 5.25 12.39 -30.75
CA ASN A 103 4.39 11.22 -30.71
C ASN A 103 3.98 10.88 -29.26
N ARG A 104 3.23 11.79 -28.64
CA ARG A 104 2.73 11.65 -27.26
C ARG A 104 2.07 10.30 -26.98
N ALA A 105 1.27 9.78 -27.91
CA ALA A 105 0.58 8.51 -27.70
C ALA A 105 1.56 7.36 -27.42
N GLU A 106 2.67 7.30 -28.16
CA GLU A 106 3.71 6.30 -27.92
C GLU A 106 4.52 6.58 -26.65
N ALA A 107 4.87 7.85 -26.39
CA ALA A 107 5.61 8.22 -25.20
C ALA A 107 4.86 7.86 -23.90
N TYR A 108 3.54 8.12 -23.84
CA TYR A 108 2.72 7.72 -22.69
C TYR A 108 2.54 6.20 -22.57
N ARG A 109 2.60 5.44 -23.68
CA ARG A 109 2.60 3.96 -23.60
C ARG A 109 3.88 3.44 -22.93
N ARG A 110 5.03 4.05 -23.20
CA ARG A 110 6.33 3.65 -22.62
C ARG A 110 6.55 4.16 -21.20
N LEU A 111 5.81 5.19 -20.79
CA LEU A 111 5.93 5.82 -19.48
C LEU A 111 5.76 4.84 -18.31
N GLY A 112 4.79 3.91 -18.43
CA GLY A 112 4.49 2.95 -17.37
C GLY A 112 5.69 2.06 -17.02
N PRO A 113 6.25 1.30 -17.97
CA PRO A 113 7.44 0.48 -17.74
C PRO A 113 8.65 1.28 -17.24
N LEU A 114 8.99 2.40 -17.89
CA LEU A 114 10.15 3.20 -17.49
C LEU A 114 10.03 3.76 -16.06
N ARG A 115 8.83 4.19 -15.68
CA ARG A 115 8.56 4.60 -14.30
C ARG A 115 8.66 3.42 -13.33
N ALA A 116 8.17 2.24 -13.72
CA ALA A 116 8.26 1.05 -12.89
C ALA A 116 9.72 0.67 -12.62
N ASP A 117 10.58 0.73 -13.64
CA ASP A 117 12.02 0.46 -13.51
C ASP A 117 12.70 1.43 -12.53
N ILE A 118 12.44 2.74 -12.67
CA ILE A 118 12.95 3.78 -11.74
C ILE A 118 12.47 3.52 -10.30
N GLU A 119 11.19 3.17 -10.15
CA GLU A 119 10.59 2.90 -8.85
C GLU A 119 11.08 1.58 -8.22
N GLU A 120 11.44 0.58 -9.03
CA GLU A 120 12.01 -0.69 -8.59
C GLU A 120 13.47 -0.51 -8.13
N GLN A 121 14.27 0.23 -8.90
CA GLN A 121 15.64 0.60 -8.49
C GLN A 121 15.62 1.32 -7.14
N TRP A 122 14.77 2.33 -6.98
CA TRP A 122 14.62 3.02 -5.71
C TRP A 122 14.14 2.08 -4.58
N ALA A 123 13.23 1.16 -4.86
CA ALA A 123 12.78 0.20 -3.85
C ALA A 123 13.92 -0.73 -3.39
N SER A 124 14.82 -1.13 -4.28
CA SER A 124 16.02 -1.92 -3.93
C SER A 124 16.97 -1.09 -3.08
N GLU A 125 17.34 0.12 -3.52
CA GLU A 125 18.23 1.02 -2.77
C GLU A 125 17.68 1.33 -1.37
N ALA A 126 16.38 1.61 -1.26
CA ALA A 126 15.74 1.88 0.02
C ALA A 126 15.78 0.67 0.96
N ALA A 127 15.62 -0.55 0.44
CA ALA A 127 15.72 -1.78 1.22
C ALA A 127 17.16 -2.04 1.69
N GLU A 128 18.15 -1.79 0.85
CA GLU A 128 19.58 -1.91 1.20
C GLU A 128 19.99 -0.90 2.28
N LEU A 129 19.52 0.36 2.19
CA LEU A 129 19.73 1.36 3.23
C LEU A 129 19.14 0.94 4.57
N GLU A 130 17.93 0.37 4.55
CA GLU A 130 17.26 -0.14 5.75
C GLU A 130 18.01 -1.35 6.35
N GLU A 131 18.41 -2.30 5.52
CA GLU A 131 19.20 -3.47 5.94
C GLU A 131 20.54 -3.05 6.55
N SER A 132 21.25 -2.11 5.90
CA SER A 132 22.50 -1.56 6.42
C SER A 132 22.31 -0.92 7.78
N PHE A 133 21.28 -0.08 7.95
CA PHE A 133 20.99 0.55 9.24
C PHE A 133 20.80 -0.50 10.35
N PHE A 134 19.97 -1.53 10.12
CA PHE A 134 19.73 -2.56 11.13
C PHE A 134 20.95 -3.44 11.39
N SER A 135 21.72 -3.76 10.35
CA SER A 135 22.98 -4.48 10.48
C SER A 135 23.97 -3.71 11.35
N ASP A 136 24.12 -2.41 11.10
CA ASP A 136 25.03 -1.54 11.85
C ASP A 136 24.58 -1.38 13.31
N VAL A 137 23.27 -1.21 13.57
CA VAL A 137 22.73 -1.18 14.94
C VAL A 137 23.03 -2.50 15.66
N LYS A 138 22.78 -3.64 15.03
CA LYS A 138 23.03 -4.95 15.63
C LYS A 138 24.51 -5.17 15.97
N ALA A 139 25.42 -4.60 15.17
CA ALA A 139 26.86 -4.65 15.43
C ALA A 139 27.32 -3.79 16.63
N LEU A 140 26.49 -2.84 17.09
CA LEU A 140 26.75 -2.03 18.29
C LEU A 140 26.31 -2.72 19.60
N LEU A 141 25.49 -3.76 19.51
CA LEU A 141 24.94 -4.46 20.66
C LEU A 141 25.93 -5.47 21.24
N SER A 142 25.86 -5.70 22.55
CA SER A 142 26.52 -6.87 23.17
C SER A 142 25.84 -8.17 22.73
N GLU A 143 26.47 -9.30 23.00
CA GLU A 143 25.89 -10.62 22.69
C GLU A 143 24.56 -10.82 23.44
N GLU A 144 24.51 -10.42 24.71
CA GLU A 144 23.31 -10.51 25.56
C GLU A 144 22.19 -9.58 25.07
N GLN A 145 22.51 -8.34 24.67
CA GLN A 145 21.53 -7.41 24.10
C GLN A 145 20.98 -7.95 22.77
N ALA A 146 21.84 -8.56 21.94
CA ALA A 146 21.46 -9.13 20.66
C ALA A 146 20.51 -10.34 20.78
N GLU A 147 20.44 -11.01 21.94
CA GLU A 147 19.44 -12.07 22.19
C GLU A 147 17.99 -11.54 22.12
N SER A 148 17.78 -10.26 22.42
CA SER A 148 16.47 -9.60 22.32
C SER A 148 16.10 -9.16 20.90
N TRP A 149 17.01 -9.30 19.93
CA TRP A 149 16.79 -8.89 18.55
C TRP A 149 15.56 -9.53 17.88
N PRO A 150 15.29 -10.84 18.04
CA PRO A 150 14.08 -11.43 17.47
C PRO A 150 12.79 -10.80 18.02
N LYS A 151 12.78 -10.37 19.30
CA LYS A 151 11.64 -9.67 19.88
C LYS A 151 11.44 -8.30 19.24
N TYR A 152 12.52 -7.54 19.05
CA TYR A 152 12.49 -6.27 18.32
C TYR A 152 11.89 -6.40 16.92
N GLU A 153 12.35 -7.39 16.15
CA GLU A 153 11.86 -7.62 14.78
C GLU A 153 10.36 -7.89 14.74
N ARG A 154 9.84 -8.69 15.69
CA ARG A 154 8.40 -8.96 15.81
C ARG A 154 7.63 -7.68 16.13
N ASP A 155 8.10 -6.90 17.10
CA ASP A 155 7.45 -5.63 17.50
C ASP A 155 7.44 -4.62 16.34
N ARG A 156 8.56 -4.52 15.61
CA ARG A 156 8.66 -3.66 14.44
C ARG A 156 7.76 -4.12 13.29
N ARG A 157 7.73 -5.43 12.97
CA ARG A 157 6.82 -5.98 11.96
C ARG A 157 5.37 -5.70 12.33
N ARG A 158 4.98 -5.87 13.60
CA ARG A 158 3.64 -5.52 14.10
C ARG A 158 3.33 -4.05 13.83
N ARG A 159 4.16 -3.12 14.29
CA ARG A 159 3.98 -1.66 14.11
C ARG A 159 3.88 -1.27 12.64
N THR A 160 4.67 -1.90 11.77
CA THR A 160 4.71 -1.56 10.35
C THR A 160 3.54 -2.17 9.57
N LEU A 161 3.26 -3.45 9.79
CA LEU A 161 2.32 -4.22 8.97
C LEU A 161 0.86 -4.04 9.36
N LEU A 162 0.56 -3.71 10.63
CA LEU A 162 -0.80 -3.37 11.05
C LEU A 162 -1.28 -2.08 10.38
N HIS A 163 -0.41 -1.09 10.20
CA HIS A 163 -0.78 0.20 9.60
C HIS A 163 -0.70 0.22 8.07
N ARG A 164 0.05 -0.69 7.45
CA ARG A 164 0.25 -0.73 5.98
C ARG A 164 -0.98 -1.25 5.22
N SER A 165 -1.79 -2.10 5.82
CA SER A 165 -2.99 -2.65 5.16
C SER A 165 -4.22 -1.82 5.53
N PRO A 166 -5.06 -1.41 4.55
CA PRO A 166 -6.40 -0.97 4.89
C PRO A 166 -7.10 -2.15 5.55
N GLY A 167 -7.39 -2.04 6.85
CA GLY A 167 -8.12 -3.07 7.58
C GLY A 167 -9.38 -3.42 6.80
N ARG A 168 -9.51 -4.70 6.43
CA ARG A 168 -10.72 -5.19 5.75
C ARG A 168 -11.88 -5.25 6.73
N TYR A 169 -11.56 -5.34 8.01
CA TYR A 169 -12.51 -5.32 9.11
C TYR A 169 -12.17 -4.19 10.09
N SER A 170 -13.23 -3.63 10.69
CA SER A 170 -13.08 -2.63 11.75
C SER A 170 -12.30 -3.24 12.92
N GLY A 171 -11.23 -2.56 13.35
CA GLY A 171 -10.38 -3.02 14.45
C GLY A 171 -9.19 -3.89 14.05
N GLU A 172 -9.08 -4.32 12.80
CA GLU A 172 -7.94 -5.15 12.33
C GLU A 172 -6.58 -4.44 12.44
N THR A 173 -6.58 -3.11 12.37
CA THR A 173 -5.38 -2.28 12.45
C THR A 173 -5.05 -1.84 13.88
N VAL A 174 -5.82 -2.31 14.89
CA VAL A 174 -5.60 -1.93 16.29
C VAL A 174 -4.43 -2.74 16.86
N ASP A 175 -3.41 -2.02 17.31
CA ASP A 175 -2.28 -2.60 18.03
C ASP A 175 -2.60 -2.65 19.54
N LEU A 176 -3.02 -3.82 20.02
CA LEU A 176 -3.38 -4.04 21.43
C LEU A 176 -2.17 -3.93 22.36
N ILE A 177 -0.98 -4.33 21.90
CA ILE A 177 0.24 -4.25 22.71
C ILE A 177 0.61 -2.78 22.89
N ARG A 178 0.55 -1.98 21.83
CA ARG A 178 0.77 -0.53 21.93
C ARG A 178 -0.23 0.14 22.88
N ILE A 179 -1.51 -0.27 22.84
CA ILE A 179 -2.51 0.24 23.80
C ILE A 179 -2.10 -0.14 25.22
N LEU A 180 -1.76 -1.41 25.47
CA LEU A 180 -1.35 -1.87 26.79
C LEU A 180 -0.13 -1.11 27.32
N THR A 181 0.91 -0.93 26.50
CA THR A 181 2.11 -0.17 26.87
C THR A 181 1.77 1.31 27.16
N SER A 182 0.85 1.92 26.40
CA SER A 182 0.43 3.31 26.62
C SER A 182 -0.39 3.54 27.89
N LEU A 183 -0.85 2.47 28.55
CA LEU A 183 -1.55 2.58 29.83
C LEU A 183 -0.58 2.76 31.01
N GLU A 184 0.74 2.60 30.79
CA GLU A 184 1.78 2.82 31.82
C GLU A 184 1.46 2.11 33.14
N LEU A 185 0.99 0.86 33.04
CA LEU A 185 0.63 0.04 34.19
C LEU A 185 1.89 -0.36 34.97
N GLU A 186 1.77 -0.46 36.29
CA GLU A 186 2.82 -1.02 37.16
C GLU A 186 3.13 -2.47 36.78
N ASP A 187 4.38 -2.90 36.94
CA ASP A 187 4.84 -4.24 36.54
C ASP A 187 4.04 -5.35 37.24
N GLU A 188 3.64 -5.13 38.50
CA GLU A 188 2.80 -6.05 39.27
C GLU A 188 1.42 -6.25 38.64
N ALA A 189 0.89 -5.25 37.94
CA ALA A 189 -0.39 -5.35 37.24
C ALA A 189 -0.27 -6.07 35.89
N LEU A 190 0.91 -6.04 35.27
CA LEU A 190 1.21 -6.69 33.98
C LEU A 190 1.66 -8.15 34.13
N GLU A 191 2.27 -8.50 35.27
CA GLU A 191 2.81 -9.85 35.54
C GLU A 191 1.83 -10.99 35.20
N PRO A 192 0.53 -10.93 35.57
CA PRO A 192 -0.43 -12.00 35.25
C PRO A 192 -0.74 -12.15 33.77
N VAL A 193 -0.51 -11.11 32.95
CA VAL A 193 -0.87 -11.08 31.53
C VAL A 193 0.34 -11.12 30.59
N ASN A 194 1.57 -10.95 31.10
CA ASN A 194 2.79 -10.93 30.28
C ASN A 194 2.92 -12.17 29.39
N GLY A 195 2.74 -13.37 29.95
CA GLY A 195 2.77 -14.60 29.16
C GLY A 195 1.70 -14.66 28.06
N LEU A 196 0.53 -14.07 28.30
CA LEU A 196 -0.55 -13.99 27.30
C LEU A 196 -0.23 -12.96 26.20
N VAL A 197 0.39 -11.84 26.59
CA VAL A 197 0.83 -10.79 25.66
C VAL A 197 1.92 -11.31 24.73
N ASP A 198 2.89 -12.05 25.27
CA ASP A 198 3.97 -12.67 24.48
C ASP A 198 3.40 -13.72 23.50
N GLN A 199 2.50 -14.58 23.98
CA GLN A 199 1.83 -15.54 23.09
C GLN A 199 1.03 -14.84 21.99
N TYR A 200 0.29 -13.78 22.33
CA TYR A 200 -0.44 -12.98 21.36
C TYR A 200 0.49 -12.34 20.32
N ALA A 201 1.62 -11.78 20.74
CA ALA A 201 2.62 -11.18 19.86
C ALA A 201 3.17 -12.20 18.85
N GLU A 202 3.47 -13.42 19.31
CA GLU A 202 3.95 -14.52 18.49
C GLU A 202 2.93 -14.98 17.45
N GLU A 203 1.70 -15.20 17.89
CA GLU A 203 0.63 -15.62 16.99
C GLU A 203 0.32 -14.56 15.95
N LEU A 204 0.30 -13.28 16.37
CA LEU A 204 0.09 -12.15 15.47
C LEU A 204 1.23 -12.02 14.45
N ASP A 205 2.48 -12.11 14.87
CA ASP A 205 3.64 -12.02 13.96
C ASP A 205 3.57 -13.12 12.89
N ARG A 206 3.29 -14.37 13.30
CA ARG A 206 3.08 -15.48 12.34
C ARG A 206 1.98 -15.15 11.33
N LYS A 207 0.84 -14.60 11.77
CA LYS A 207 -0.27 -14.25 10.87
C LYS A 207 0.04 -13.08 9.95
N LEU A 208 0.80 -12.09 10.42
CA LEU A 208 1.26 -10.99 9.60
C LEU A 208 2.23 -11.48 8.51
N GLN A 209 3.15 -12.37 8.85
CA GLN A 209 4.06 -12.99 7.88
C GLN A 209 3.30 -13.84 6.84
N GLU A 210 2.38 -14.71 7.27
CA GLU A 210 1.52 -15.49 6.37
C GLU A 210 0.77 -14.57 5.37
N ARG A 211 0.30 -13.41 5.83
CA ARG A 211 -0.38 -12.41 5.00
C ARG A 211 0.56 -11.76 4.00
N GLU A 212 1.77 -11.37 4.41
CA GLU A 212 2.76 -10.77 3.51
C GLU A 212 3.24 -11.78 2.46
N ASP A 213 3.44 -13.03 2.83
CA ASP A 213 3.77 -14.12 1.89
C ASP A 213 2.66 -14.32 0.85
N LEU A 214 1.40 -14.32 1.30
CA LEU A 214 0.26 -14.41 0.39
C LEU A 214 0.21 -13.19 -0.52
N ALA A 215 0.42 -11.99 0.01
CA ALA A 215 0.44 -10.76 -0.77
C ALA A 215 1.59 -10.76 -1.79
N ALA A 216 2.78 -11.27 -1.43
CA ALA A 216 3.92 -11.43 -2.34
C ALA A 216 3.62 -12.42 -3.47
N LYS A 217 3.04 -13.59 -3.14
CA LYS A 217 2.60 -14.59 -4.13
C LYS A 217 1.57 -14.01 -5.10
N LEU A 218 0.60 -13.26 -4.60
CA LEU A 218 -0.41 -12.61 -5.44
C LEU A 218 0.21 -11.53 -6.34
N ARG A 219 1.15 -10.71 -5.83
CA ARG A 219 1.89 -9.75 -6.66
C ARG A 219 2.67 -10.43 -7.79
N GLY A 220 3.40 -11.50 -7.47
CA GLY A 220 4.13 -12.31 -8.46
C GLY A 220 3.20 -12.98 -9.49
N SER A 221 2.02 -13.43 -9.07
CA SER A 221 1.01 -14.01 -9.96
C SER A 221 0.28 -12.95 -10.82
N THR A 222 0.13 -11.71 -10.36
CA THR A 222 -0.46 -10.64 -11.17
C THR A 222 0.50 -10.11 -12.23
N ALA A 223 1.82 -10.20 -12.00
CA ALA A 223 2.83 -9.89 -13.02
C ALA A 223 2.77 -10.85 -14.22
N THR A 224 2.34 -12.10 -14.01
CA THR A 224 2.19 -13.09 -15.11
C THR A 224 0.85 -12.99 -15.84
N VAL A 225 -0.19 -12.42 -15.22
CA VAL A 225 -1.52 -12.26 -15.86
C VAL A 225 -1.63 -10.97 -16.68
N GLY A 226 -0.77 -9.97 -16.44
CA GLY A 226 -0.68 -8.75 -17.26
C GLY A 226 -0.03 -8.94 -18.65
N ALA A 227 0.53 -10.13 -18.92
CA ALA A 227 1.22 -10.47 -20.17
C ALA A 227 0.44 -11.47 -21.06
N ALA A 228 -0.88 -11.55 -20.92
CA ALA A 228 -1.71 -12.28 -21.87
C ALA A 228 -2.22 -11.34 -22.97
N PRO A 229 -1.78 -11.47 -24.25
CA PRO A 229 -2.54 -10.89 -25.34
C PRO A 229 -3.92 -11.54 -25.31
N GLY A 230 -4.96 -10.73 -25.13
CA GLY A 230 -6.33 -11.23 -25.11
C GLY A 230 -6.58 -12.12 -26.33
N PRO A 231 -7.26 -13.28 -26.18
CA PRO A 231 -7.57 -14.14 -27.31
C PRO A 231 -8.67 -13.47 -28.13
N GLY A 232 -8.25 -12.56 -29.00
CA GLY A 232 -9.10 -11.84 -29.96
C GLY A 232 -8.94 -12.39 -31.38
N GLY A 233 -8.81 -13.71 -31.53
CA GLY A 233 -8.95 -14.40 -32.80
C GLY A 233 -10.33 -15.05 -32.86
N GLY A 234 -11.33 -14.28 -33.29
CA GLY A 234 -12.66 -14.77 -33.62
C GLY A 234 -12.94 -14.46 -35.08
N ASP A 235 -12.70 -15.46 -35.92
CA ASP A 235 -13.10 -15.49 -37.32
C ASP A 235 -14.56 -15.02 -37.48
N ASN A 236 -14.78 -14.04 -38.34
CA ASN A 236 -16.11 -13.64 -38.77
C ASN A 236 -16.37 -14.21 -40.18
N PRO A 237 -17.04 -15.37 -40.33
CA PRO A 237 -17.23 -16.02 -41.63
C PRO A 237 -18.37 -15.43 -42.47
N LEU A 238 -18.79 -14.18 -42.24
CA LEU A 238 -19.95 -13.58 -42.94
C LEU A 238 -19.62 -12.35 -43.79
N ARG A 239 -18.43 -12.28 -44.40
CA ARG A 239 -18.12 -11.22 -45.38
C ARG A 239 -17.48 -11.74 -46.67
N THR A 240 -18.20 -12.59 -47.39
CA THR A 240 -18.05 -12.72 -48.85
C THR A 240 -19.42 -12.92 -49.49
N ALA A 241 -20.00 -11.83 -49.97
CA ALA A 241 -20.99 -11.88 -51.04
C ALA A 241 -20.32 -11.35 -52.33
N PRO A 242 -20.55 -11.98 -53.49
CA PRO A 242 -19.82 -11.70 -54.71
C PRO A 242 -20.36 -10.46 -55.42
N ALA A 243 -19.48 -9.62 -55.94
CA ALA A 243 -19.82 -8.67 -57.00
C ALA A 243 -19.25 -9.23 -58.30
N ALA A 244 -20.16 -9.63 -59.18
CA ALA A 244 -19.91 -9.86 -60.60
C ALA A 244 -19.50 -8.54 -61.27
N GLY A 245 -18.58 -8.65 -62.24
CA GLY A 245 -18.08 -7.56 -63.08
C GLY A 245 -16.79 -7.99 -63.76
#